data_AF-A0A2N9MYM4-F1
#
_entry.id   AF-A0A2N9MYM4-F1
#
_cell.length_a   1.000
_cell.length_b   1.000
_cell.length_c   1.000
_cell.angle_alpha   90.00
_cell.angle_beta   90.00
_cell.angle_gamma   90.00
#
_symmetry.space_group_name_H-M   'P 1'
#
loop_
_entity.id
_entity.type
_entity.pdbx_description
1 polymer ?
#
loop_
_entity_poly.entity_id
_entity_poly.type
_entity_poly.pdbx_seq_one_letter_code
_entity_poly.pdbx_strand_id
1 'polypeptide(L)'
;MTRRELIGAAVTATAASAAVPAASQTTVGVTIDCYQFGRRRQRAYPIAEKYRHPLELENHKDWTADELTALLTQYGSEYLGVCLDTGNTLSLLDDYMEVVELLAPFSNRRRIVSTVRSARKDAHFTLEMITRDPLKVPVLTDRYWATFPDRNGRDLTRTLATGRANAPRNPLPEMATLDRDSRIRLEEDNVRECLAYAAAELGMAARL
;
A
#
# COMPACT_ATOMS: atom_id res chain seq x y z
N MET A 1 -18.48 -1.03 -7.57
CA MET A 1 -17.78 -0.67 -6.33
C MET A 1 -18.26 0.70 -5.91
N THR A 2 -18.86 0.85 -4.73
CA THR A 2 -19.32 2.16 -4.22
C THR A 2 -18.18 2.91 -3.53
N ARG A 3 -18.32 4.23 -3.35
CA ARG A 3 -17.36 5.03 -2.57
C ARG A 3 -17.14 4.45 -1.16
N ARG A 4 -18.17 3.84 -0.57
CA ARG A 4 -18.12 3.23 0.77
C ARG A 4 -17.33 1.91 0.79
N GLU A 5 -17.35 1.14 -0.30
CA GLU A 5 -16.50 -0.05 -0.48
C GLU A 5 -15.04 0.31 -0.75
N LEU A 6 -14.78 1.37 -1.54
CA LEU A 6 -13.42 1.91 -1.74
C LEU A 6 -12.81 2.43 -0.43
N ILE A 7 -13.58 3.20 0.34
CA ILE A 7 -13.20 3.63 1.70
C ILE A 7 -12.96 2.41 2.60
N GLY A 8 -13.86 1.42 2.59
CA GLY A 8 -13.70 0.18 3.38
C GLY A 8 -12.49 -0.68 2.99
N ALA A 9 -11.99 -0.57 1.77
CA ALA A 9 -10.79 -1.28 1.31
C ALA A 9 -9.47 -0.56 1.68
N ALA A 10 -9.52 0.74 1.97
CA ALA A 10 -8.33 1.58 2.08
C ALA A 10 -8.15 2.28 3.44
N VAL A 11 -9.22 2.43 4.23
CA VAL A 11 -9.13 2.83 5.64
C VAL A 11 -8.27 1.84 6.42
N THR A 12 -8.33 0.54 6.08
CA THR A 12 -7.53 -0.48 6.80
C THR A 12 -6.07 -0.56 6.38
N ALA A 13 -5.66 0.09 5.29
CA ALA A 13 -4.24 0.23 4.94
C ALA A 13 -3.46 1.12 5.94
N THR A 14 -4.14 1.78 6.90
CA THR A 14 -3.53 2.36 8.10
C THR A 14 -4.37 2.05 9.33
N ALA A 15 -4.73 0.77 9.53
CA ALA A 15 -5.21 0.27 10.84
C ALA A 15 -4.08 -0.19 11.78
N ALA A 16 -2.82 0.01 11.38
CA ALA A 16 -1.74 0.32 12.32
C ALA A 16 -1.92 1.71 12.99
N SER A 17 -3.11 2.35 12.93
CA SER A 17 -3.75 3.07 14.07
C SER A 17 -5.26 3.34 13.81
N ALA A 18 -6.26 3.24 14.71
CA ALA A 18 -6.45 2.73 16.14
C ALA A 18 -7.53 1.63 15.65
N ALA A 19 -7.49 0.40 16.18
CA ALA A 19 -8.48 -0.70 16.03
C ALA A 19 -9.95 -0.35 15.63
N VAL A 20 -10.31 -0.73 14.40
CA VAL A 20 -11.68 -1.06 13.96
C VAL A 20 -11.84 -2.59 13.97
N PRO A 21 -12.94 -3.17 14.48
CA PRO A 21 -13.12 -4.62 14.45
C PRO A 21 -13.43 -5.14 13.04
N ALA A 22 -12.68 -6.17 12.62
CA ALA A 22 -12.98 -7.08 11.51
C ALA A 22 -13.15 -6.47 10.10
N ALA A 23 -12.06 -5.91 9.53
CA ALA A 23 -11.88 -5.77 8.08
C ALA A 23 -10.42 -5.48 7.66
N SER A 24 -9.43 -6.22 8.16
CA SER A 24 -7.98 -6.07 7.88
C SER A 24 -7.61 -6.31 6.40
N GLN A 25 -7.89 -5.32 5.55
CA GLN A 25 -7.47 -5.31 4.15
C GLN A 25 -5.98 -4.94 4.04
N THR A 26 -5.11 -5.92 4.28
CA THR A 26 -3.67 -5.73 4.07
C THR A 26 -3.32 -5.82 2.58
N THR A 27 -2.60 -4.84 2.07
CA THR A 27 -2.06 -4.85 0.71
C THR A 27 -1.01 -5.95 0.55
N VAL A 28 -1.43 -7.16 0.19
CA VAL A 28 -0.52 -8.22 -0.29
C VAL A 28 -0.05 -7.80 -1.67
N GLY A 29 1.15 -7.24 -1.76
CA GLY A 29 1.75 -6.79 -3.02
C GLY A 29 2.31 -7.94 -3.85
N VAL A 30 2.29 -7.78 -5.18
CA VAL A 30 3.28 -8.43 -6.06
C VAL A 30 4.21 -7.31 -6.55
N THR A 31 4.90 -6.70 -5.59
CA THR A 31 5.79 -5.56 -5.81
C THR A 31 7.02 -5.99 -6.58
N ILE A 32 7.28 -5.36 -7.73
CA ILE A 32 8.65 -5.25 -8.22
C ILE A 32 9.29 -4.12 -7.42
N ASP A 33 10.25 -4.49 -6.58
CA ASP A 33 11.01 -3.61 -5.68
C ASP A 33 11.37 -2.28 -6.35
N CYS A 34 10.69 -1.23 -5.90
CA CYS A 34 10.54 0.05 -6.60
C CYS A 34 11.85 0.85 -6.62
N TYR A 35 12.78 0.58 -5.71
CA TYR A 35 14.06 1.27 -5.51
C TYR A 35 15.00 1.27 -6.73
N GLN A 36 14.72 0.46 -7.77
CA GLN A 36 15.49 0.47 -9.04
C GLN A 36 14.71 1.00 -10.25
N PHE A 37 13.45 1.42 -10.08
CA PHE A 37 12.54 1.84 -11.17
C PHE A 37 12.73 3.31 -11.61
N GLY A 38 13.98 3.79 -11.64
CA GLY A 38 14.36 5.09 -12.20
C GLY A 38 14.29 5.12 -13.74
N ARG A 39 15.42 5.39 -14.41
CA ARG A 39 15.56 5.41 -15.89
C ARG A 39 15.19 4.10 -16.61
N ARG A 40 14.81 3.04 -15.88
CA ARG A 40 14.37 1.75 -16.43
C ARG A 40 12.90 1.76 -16.86
N ARG A 41 12.05 2.65 -16.31
CA ARG A 41 10.60 2.73 -16.59
C ARG A 41 10.23 2.81 -18.07
N GLN A 42 10.84 3.73 -18.81
CA GLN A 42 10.62 3.91 -20.26
C GLN A 42 10.94 2.65 -21.11
N ARG A 43 11.66 1.67 -20.54
CA ARG A 43 11.93 0.37 -21.18
C ARG A 43 11.03 -0.74 -20.61
N ALA A 44 10.70 -0.68 -19.32
CA ALA A 44 9.87 -1.66 -18.65
C ALA A 44 8.43 -1.71 -19.20
N TYR A 45 7.75 -0.57 -19.35
CA TYR A 45 6.34 -0.57 -19.76
C TYR A 45 6.12 -1.04 -21.21
N PRO A 46 6.90 -0.61 -22.22
CA PRO A 46 6.76 -1.14 -23.58
C PRO A 46 7.07 -2.65 -23.67
N ILE A 47 7.87 -3.19 -22.74
CA ILE A 47 8.09 -4.64 -22.60
C ILE A 47 6.86 -5.30 -21.96
N ALA A 48 6.38 -4.78 -20.82
CA ALA A 48 5.19 -5.28 -20.13
C ALA A 48 3.97 -5.36 -21.07
N GLU A 49 3.68 -4.29 -21.80
CA GLU A 49 2.60 -4.23 -22.78
C GLU A 49 2.80 -5.19 -23.97
N LYS A 50 4.00 -5.19 -24.58
CA LYS A 50 4.34 -6.10 -25.69
C LYS A 50 4.13 -7.57 -25.34
N TYR A 51 4.44 -7.97 -24.10
CA TYR A 51 4.27 -9.34 -23.61
C TYR A 51 2.95 -9.55 -22.83
N ARG A 52 2.07 -8.54 -22.80
CA ARG A 52 0.77 -8.55 -22.08
C ARG A 52 0.91 -8.99 -20.61
N HIS A 53 2.01 -8.60 -19.99
CA HIS A 53 2.34 -8.92 -18.61
C HIS A 53 1.98 -7.73 -17.71
N PRO A 54 0.93 -7.83 -16.88
CA PRO A 54 0.53 -6.73 -16.01
C PRO A 54 1.59 -6.46 -14.93
N LEU A 55 1.85 -5.18 -14.67
CA LEU A 55 2.82 -4.67 -13.72
C LEU A 55 2.18 -3.59 -12.85
N GLU A 56 2.43 -3.64 -11.54
CA GLU A 56 2.10 -2.56 -10.61
C GLU A 56 3.37 -1.81 -10.19
N LEU A 57 3.29 -0.47 -10.17
CA LEU A 57 4.27 0.42 -9.53
C LEU A 57 3.87 0.64 -8.09
N GLU A 58 4.78 0.50 -7.13
CA GLU A 58 4.53 1.05 -5.80
C GLU A 58 4.44 2.59 -5.87
N ASN A 59 3.51 3.21 -5.15
CA ASN A 59 3.53 4.67 -4.92
C ASN A 59 4.58 5.04 -3.86
N HIS A 60 5.81 4.62 -4.12
CA HIS A 60 6.98 4.99 -3.34
C HIS A 60 7.26 6.50 -3.45
N LYS A 61 8.16 6.99 -2.59
CA LYS A 61 8.31 8.39 -2.13
C LYS A 61 8.96 9.32 -3.17
N ASP A 62 8.69 9.06 -4.44
CA ASP A 62 9.28 9.67 -5.62
C ASP A 62 8.28 10.51 -6.41
N TRP A 63 6.96 10.30 -6.24
CA TRP A 63 5.87 11.03 -6.93
C TRP A 63 4.71 11.34 -6.00
N THR A 64 4.10 12.50 -6.19
CA THR A 64 2.78 12.80 -5.59
C THR A 64 1.69 11.92 -6.19
N ALA A 65 0.55 11.81 -5.51
CA ALA A 65 -0.61 11.11 -6.06
C ALA A 65 -1.09 11.70 -7.40
N ASP A 66 -1.01 13.02 -7.59
CA ASP A 66 -1.32 13.68 -8.86
C ASP A 66 -0.30 13.32 -9.95
N GLU A 67 0.99 13.36 -9.64
CA GLU A 67 2.07 13.03 -10.59
C GLU A 67 1.99 11.56 -11.04
N LEU A 68 1.73 10.64 -10.10
CA LEU A 68 1.60 9.23 -10.40
C LEU A 68 0.30 8.93 -11.15
N THR A 69 -0.82 9.57 -10.79
CA THR A 69 -2.08 9.49 -11.55
C THR A 69 -1.90 10.01 -12.98
N ALA A 70 -1.22 11.14 -13.16
CA ALA A 70 -0.90 11.71 -14.46
C ALA A 70 -0.01 10.77 -15.29
N LEU A 71 1.01 10.16 -14.68
CA LEU A 71 1.89 9.18 -15.32
C LEU A 71 1.11 7.94 -15.79
N LEU A 72 0.28 7.35 -14.92
CA LEU A 72 -0.54 6.18 -15.23
C LEU A 72 -1.55 6.49 -16.35
N THR A 73 -2.19 7.66 -16.28
CA THR A 73 -3.13 8.16 -17.30
C THR A 73 -2.43 8.43 -18.64
N GLN A 74 -1.22 8.99 -18.62
CA GLN A 74 -0.43 9.26 -19.83
C GLN A 74 -0.03 7.97 -20.56
N TYR A 75 0.31 6.92 -19.83
CA TYR A 75 0.60 5.61 -20.44
C TYR A 75 -0.66 4.89 -20.91
N GLY A 76 -1.80 5.03 -20.22
CA GLY A 76 -3.10 4.50 -20.63
C GLY A 76 -3.18 2.97 -20.79
N SER A 77 -2.15 2.25 -20.33
CA SER A 77 -1.95 0.83 -20.62
C SER A 77 -2.65 -0.05 -19.60
N GLU A 78 -3.50 -0.98 -20.07
CA GLU A 78 -4.19 -1.97 -19.23
C GLU A 78 -3.24 -2.98 -18.54
N TYR A 79 -1.94 -2.93 -18.88
CA TYR A 79 -0.86 -3.71 -18.26
C TYR A 79 -0.01 -2.90 -17.28
N LEU A 80 -0.35 -1.64 -17.03
CA LEU A 80 0.30 -0.80 -16.03
C LEU A 80 -0.72 -0.39 -14.94
N GLY A 81 -0.32 -0.54 -13.69
CA GLY A 81 -1.12 -0.18 -12.52
C GLY A 81 -0.28 0.30 -11.35
N VAL A 82 -0.91 0.38 -10.18
CA VAL A 82 -0.28 0.82 -8.93
C VAL A 82 -0.49 -0.20 -7.79
N CYS A 83 0.56 -0.49 -7.05
CA CYS A 83 0.51 -1.17 -5.76
C CYS A 83 0.42 -0.09 -4.69
N LEU A 84 -0.77 0.09 -4.11
CA LEU A 84 -1.07 1.16 -3.18
C LEU A 84 -0.53 0.86 -1.76
N ASP A 85 0.62 1.42 -1.44
CA ASP A 85 1.15 1.57 -0.08
C ASP A 85 0.79 2.96 0.45
N THR A 86 -0.02 3.03 1.51
CA THR A 86 -0.47 4.31 2.08
C THR A 86 0.46 4.85 3.18
N GLY A 87 1.46 4.09 3.61
CA GLY A 87 2.49 4.52 4.55
C GLY A 87 3.54 5.42 3.89
N ASN A 88 3.81 5.22 2.60
CA ASN A 88 4.65 6.07 1.78
C ASN A 88 4.09 7.50 1.69
N THR A 89 2.76 7.65 1.54
CA THR A 89 2.03 8.91 1.38
C THR A 89 2.44 10.02 2.35
N LEU A 90 2.55 9.71 3.64
CA LEU A 90 2.89 10.70 4.68
C LEU A 90 4.30 11.29 4.48
N SER A 91 5.18 10.61 3.74
CA SER A 91 6.52 11.09 3.43
C SER A 91 6.54 12.25 2.44
N LEU A 92 5.46 12.46 1.67
CA LEU A 92 5.33 13.51 0.65
C LEU A 92 4.28 14.59 0.99
N LEU A 93 3.65 14.51 2.17
CA LEU A 93 2.57 15.43 2.61
C LEU A 93 1.32 15.44 1.71
N ASP A 94 1.00 14.32 1.04
CA ASP A 94 -0.28 14.17 0.35
C ASP A 94 -1.41 13.81 1.34
N ASP A 95 -2.67 14.07 0.97
CA ASP A 95 -3.83 13.65 1.76
C ASP A 95 -4.07 12.15 1.61
N TYR A 96 -4.13 11.44 2.73
CA TYR A 96 -4.28 9.99 2.79
C TYR A 96 -5.47 9.45 1.98
N MET A 97 -6.63 10.12 2.03
CA MET A 97 -7.83 9.69 1.31
C MET A 97 -7.83 10.13 -0.15
N GLU A 98 -7.22 11.27 -0.48
CA GLU A 98 -7.05 11.76 -1.86
C GLU A 98 -6.15 10.80 -2.65
N VAL A 99 -5.03 10.35 -2.06
CA VAL A 99 -4.14 9.32 -2.66
C VAL A 99 -4.89 8.01 -2.92
N VAL A 100 -5.75 7.59 -1.98
CA VAL A 100 -6.62 6.42 -2.12
C VAL A 100 -7.63 6.59 -3.25
N GLU A 101 -8.37 7.69 -3.29
CA GLU A 101 -9.43 7.93 -4.28
C GLU A 101 -8.87 8.09 -5.70
N LEU A 102 -7.64 8.61 -5.85
CA LEU A 102 -6.93 8.75 -7.11
C LEU A 102 -6.27 7.44 -7.60
N LEU A 103 -5.56 6.72 -6.72
CA LEU A 103 -4.70 5.59 -7.13
C LEU A 103 -5.39 4.22 -7.10
N ALA A 104 -6.35 3.97 -6.20
CA ALA A 104 -7.01 2.67 -6.10
C ALA A 104 -7.65 2.16 -7.42
N PRO A 105 -8.21 3.01 -8.32
CA PRO A 105 -8.70 2.58 -9.63
C PRO A 105 -7.66 1.94 -10.55
N PHE A 106 -6.36 2.18 -10.31
CA PHE A 106 -5.27 1.63 -11.12
C PHE A 106 -4.67 0.32 -10.57
N SER A 107 -5.19 -0.26 -9.47
CA SER A 107 -4.67 -1.55 -9.00
C SER A 107 -5.15 -2.70 -9.89
N ASN A 108 -4.18 -3.39 -10.49
CA ASN A 108 -4.33 -4.51 -11.41
C ASN A 108 -3.96 -5.87 -10.78
N ARG A 109 -3.66 -5.91 -9.48
CA ARG A 109 -3.21 -7.08 -8.70
C ARG A 109 -3.93 -8.41 -8.97
N ARG A 110 -5.27 -8.42 -9.04
CA ARG A 110 -6.05 -9.64 -9.40
C ARG A 110 -5.69 -10.16 -10.80
N ARG A 111 -5.40 -9.26 -11.74
CA ARG A 111 -4.90 -9.57 -13.10
C ARG A 111 -3.47 -10.11 -13.05
N ILE A 112 -2.60 -9.58 -12.20
CA ILE A 112 -1.23 -10.10 -12.00
C ILE A 112 -1.29 -11.56 -11.53
N VAL A 113 -2.02 -11.83 -10.45
CA VAL A 113 -2.14 -13.19 -9.90
C VAL A 113 -2.71 -14.17 -10.92
N SER A 114 -3.80 -13.82 -11.59
CA SER A 114 -4.43 -14.67 -12.61
C SER A 114 -3.57 -14.89 -13.85
N THR A 115 -2.79 -13.89 -14.28
CA THR A 115 -1.84 -14.02 -15.41
C THR A 115 -0.65 -14.91 -15.05
N VAL A 116 -0.08 -14.75 -13.85
CA VAL A 116 0.99 -15.63 -13.36
C VAL A 116 0.48 -17.06 -13.18
N ARG A 117 -0.72 -17.25 -12.61
CA ARG A 117 -1.38 -18.56 -12.47
C ARG A 117 -1.90 -19.14 -13.79
N SER A 118 -2.03 -18.38 -14.87
CA SER A 118 -2.37 -18.94 -16.19
C SER A 118 -1.11 -19.51 -16.88
N ALA A 119 0.01 -18.80 -16.79
CA ALA A 119 1.31 -19.24 -17.32
C ALA A 119 1.98 -20.35 -16.47
N ARG A 120 1.93 -20.26 -15.14
CA ARG A 120 2.57 -21.21 -14.22
C ARG A 120 1.67 -21.55 -13.03
N LYS A 121 1.03 -22.72 -13.07
CA LYS A 121 0.05 -23.17 -12.05
C LYS A 121 0.67 -23.32 -10.67
N ASP A 122 1.93 -23.76 -10.58
CA ASP A 122 2.69 -24.00 -9.36
C ASP A 122 3.46 -22.76 -8.85
N ALA A 123 3.30 -21.58 -9.45
CA ALA A 123 4.04 -20.38 -9.07
C ALA A 123 3.96 -20.08 -7.55
N HIS A 124 5.09 -19.77 -6.95
CA HIS A 124 5.15 -19.26 -5.58
C HIS A 124 4.99 -17.74 -5.61
N PHE A 125 4.18 -17.21 -4.68
CA PHE A 125 4.07 -15.79 -4.40
C PHE A 125 4.59 -15.59 -2.98
N THR A 126 5.45 -14.61 -2.78
CA THR A 126 5.98 -14.24 -1.46
C THR A 126 5.06 -13.18 -0.87
N LEU A 127 4.65 -13.36 0.39
CA LEU A 127 4.10 -12.28 1.19
C LEU A 127 5.26 -11.45 1.76
N GLU A 128 5.24 -10.16 1.50
CA GLU A 128 6.02 -9.17 2.25
C GLU A 128 5.10 -8.61 3.36
N MET A 129 5.58 -8.54 4.59
CA MET A 129 4.84 -8.11 5.78
C MET A 129 5.81 -7.67 6.87
N ILE A 130 5.72 -6.41 7.27
CA ILE A 130 6.62 -5.80 8.27
C ILE A 130 5.90 -5.64 9.62
N THR A 131 6.04 -6.62 10.52
CA THR A 131 5.56 -6.49 11.90
C THR A 131 6.59 -5.72 12.75
N ARG A 132 6.31 -4.45 13.07
CA ARG A 132 7.28 -3.52 13.69
C ARG A 132 6.63 -2.42 14.53
N ASP A 133 7.43 -1.74 15.34
CA ASP A 133 7.04 -0.47 15.97
C ASP A 133 6.77 0.64 14.92
N PRO A 134 5.73 1.48 15.11
CA PRO A 134 5.41 2.58 14.21
C PRO A 134 6.57 3.56 13.98
N LEU A 135 6.70 4.05 12.74
CA LEU A 135 7.68 5.08 12.38
C LEU A 135 7.23 6.46 12.91
N LYS A 136 8.04 7.06 13.80
CA LYS A 136 7.80 8.39 14.36
C LYS A 136 8.28 9.47 13.38
N VAL A 137 7.39 9.91 12.47
CA VAL A 137 7.67 10.95 11.47
C VAL A 137 7.53 12.35 12.10
N PRO A 138 8.57 13.22 12.09
CA PRO A 138 8.59 14.48 12.83
C PRO A 138 7.88 15.64 12.09
N VAL A 139 6.66 15.40 11.61
CA VAL A 139 5.87 16.30 10.72
C VAL A 139 5.51 17.67 11.31
N LEU A 140 5.74 17.88 12.62
CA LEU A 140 5.51 19.15 13.32
C LEU A 140 6.82 19.89 13.65
N THR A 141 7.89 19.65 12.88
CA THR A 141 9.20 20.29 13.09
C THR A 141 9.68 21.00 11.83
N ASP A 142 10.30 22.17 11.99
CA ASP A 142 10.80 23.00 10.88
C ASP A 142 11.77 22.21 9.97
N ARG A 143 12.57 21.32 10.56
CA ARG A 143 13.51 20.44 9.84
C ARG A 143 12.81 19.51 8.85
N TYR A 144 11.58 19.07 9.14
CA TYR A 144 10.80 18.27 8.22
C TYR A 144 10.31 19.14 7.04
N TRP A 145 9.70 20.29 7.34
CA TRP A 145 9.19 21.24 6.36
C TRP A 145 10.26 21.87 5.45
N ALA A 146 11.51 21.98 5.92
CA ALA A 146 12.65 22.39 5.11
C ALA A 146 12.94 21.49 3.89
N THR A 147 12.34 20.28 3.84
CA THR A 147 12.40 19.38 2.67
C THR A 147 11.37 19.73 1.59
N PHE A 148 10.30 20.46 1.95
CA PHE A 148 9.14 20.74 1.11
C PHE A 148 8.74 22.23 1.18
N PRO A 149 9.61 23.17 0.75
CA PRO A 149 9.39 24.61 0.91
C PRO A 149 8.12 25.12 0.21
N ASP A 150 7.68 24.46 -0.85
CA ASP A 150 6.50 24.83 -1.64
C ASP A 150 5.19 24.16 -1.16
N ARG A 151 5.25 23.27 -0.15
CA ARG A 151 4.06 22.61 0.43
C ARG A 151 3.59 23.29 1.71
N ASN A 152 2.33 23.08 2.06
CA ASN A 152 1.69 23.66 3.24
C ASN A 152 0.94 22.60 4.07
N GLY A 153 0.55 22.98 5.30
CA GLY A 153 -0.04 22.08 6.29
C GLY A 153 -1.45 21.54 6.02
N ARG A 154 -2.13 21.92 4.93
CA ARG A 154 -3.53 21.55 4.63
C ARG A 154 -3.76 20.04 4.65
N ASP A 155 -2.96 19.30 3.89
CA ASP A 155 -3.20 17.89 3.58
C ASP A 155 -2.65 16.96 4.66
N LEU A 156 -1.62 17.42 5.39
CA LEU A 156 -1.27 16.88 6.71
C LEU A 156 -2.41 17.08 7.72
N THR A 157 -3.03 18.25 7.78
CA THR A 157 -4.12 18.54 8.74
C THR A 157 -5.34 17.66 8.49
N ARG A 158 -5.69 17.44 7.22
CA ARG A 158 -6.73 16.50 6.80
C ARG A 158 -6.38 15.06 7.17
N THR A 159 -5.17 14.60 6.86
CA THR A 159 -4.67 13.27 7.24
C THR A 159 -4.72 13.04 8.76
N LEU A 160 -4.28 14.03 9.56
CA LEU A 160 -4.37 14.00 11.02
C LEU A 160 -5.83 14.01 11.53
N ALA A 161 -6.74 14.70 10.84
CA ALA A 161 -8.17 14.68 11.18
C ALA A 161 -8.79 13.30 10.89
N THR A 162 -8.48 12.70 9.74
CA THR A 162 -8.91 11.34 9.37
C THR A 162 -8.39 10.29 10.35
N GLY A 163 -7.11 10.37 10.73
CA GLY A 163 -6.51 9.48 11.74
C GLY A 163 -7.10 9.65 13.15
N ARG A 164 -7.55 10.86 13.52
CA ARG A 164 -8.29 11.11 14.77
C ARG A 164 -9.73 10.61 14.73
N ALA A 165 -10.40 10.73 13.58
CA ALA A 165 -11.78 10.28 13.39
C ALA A 165 -11.92 8.75 13.34
N ASN A 166 -10.91 8.07 12.79
CA ASN A 166 -10.79 6.61 12.74
C ASN A 166 -9.79 6.09 13.79
N ALA A 167 -9.63 6.83 14.90
CA ALA A 167 -8.63 6.52 15.90
C ALA A 167 -8.88 5.15 16.55
N PRO A 168 -7.79 4.45 16.87
CA PRO A 168 -7.94 2.87 17.94
C PRO A 168 -8.88 2.96 19.19
N ARG A 169 -9.58 1.84 19.50
CA ARG A 169 -10.19 1.63 20.83
C ARG A 169 -9.13 1.20 21.86
N ASN A 170 -8.22 0.33 21.43
CA ASN A 170 -7.13 -0.21 22.24
C ASN A 170 -5.81 0.26 21.62
N PRO A 171 -4.88 0.90 22.37
CA PRO A 171 -3.59 1.34 21.85
C PRO A 171 -2.84 0.26 21.06
N LEU A 172 -1.98 0.69 20.13
CA LEU A 172 -1.23 -0.22 19.28
C LEU A 172 -0.34 -1.17 20.10
N PRO A 173 -0.09 -2.39 19.60
CA PRO A 173 1.04 -3.18 20.06
C PRO A 173 2.35 -2.45 19.72
N GLU A 174 3.05 -1.95 20.72
CA GLU A 174 4.46 -1.58 20.60
C GLU A 174 5.29 -2.86 20.75
N MET A 175 5.93 -3.31 19.66
CA MET A 175 6.77 -4.51 19.60
C MET A 175 7.89 -4.49 20.64
N ALA A 176 8.42 -3.31 20.96
CA ALA A 176 9.42 -3.11 22.01
C ALA A 176 8.93 -3.51 23.42
N THR A 177 7.61 -3.54 23.67
CA THR A 177 7.02 -3.91 24.97
C THR A 177 6.75 -5.41 25.13
N LEU A 178 6.79 -6.17 24.03
CA LEU A 178 6.39 -7.57 24.00
C LEU A 178 7.57 -8.52 24.27
N ASP A 179 7.30 -9.62 24.98
CA ASP A 179 8.22 -10.75 25.08
C ASP A 179 8.46 -11.41 23.71
N ARG A 180 9.42 -12.33 23.63
CA ARG A 180 9.80 -12.98 22.37
C ARG A 180 8.64 -13.77 21.75
N ASP A 181 7.92 -14.52 22.56
CA ASP A 181 6.88 -15.43 22.06
C ASP A 181 5.62 -14.65 21.69
N SER A 182 5.33 -13.54 22.38
CA SER A 182 4.26 -12.62 22.01
C SER A 182 4.56 -11.85 20.72
N ARG A 183 5.83 -11.53 20.44
CA ARG A 183 6.23 -10.99 19.12
C ARG A 183 6.05 -12.01 18.01
N ILE A 184 6.50 -13.26 18.21
CA ILE A 184 6.32 -14.33 17.24
C ILE A 184 4.84 -14.58 16.96
N ARG A 185 3.99 -14.62 17.99
CA ARG A 185 2.53 -14.72 17.82
C ARG A 185 1.96 -13.57 16.99
N LEU A 186 2.28 -12.31 17.32
CA LEU A 186 1.77 -11.16 16.57
C LEU A 186 2.25 -11.12 15.11
N GLU A 187 3.49 -11.52 14.85
CA GLU A 187 4.02 -11.65 13.48
C GLU A 187 3.31 -12.77 12.71
N GLU A 188 3.08 -13.92 13.35
CA GLU A 188 2.33 -15.04 12.79
C GLU A 188 0.86 -14.70 12.52
N ASP A 189 0.18 -14.01 13.45
CA ASP A 189 -1.21 -13.55 13.31
C ASP A 189 -1.34 -12.55 12.14
N ASN A 190 -0.44 -11.56 12.05
CA ASN A 190 -0.38 -10.62 10.93
C ASN A 190 -0.20 -11.35 9.58
N VAL A 191 0.71 -12.33 9.51
CA VAL A 191 0.92 -13.16 8.31
C VAL A 191 -0.32 -13.98 7.97
N ARG A 192 -1.00 -14.57 8.97
CA ARG A 192 -2.24 -15.34 8.80
C ARG A 192 -3.39 -14.48 8.27
N GLU A 193 -3.57 -13.26 8.78
CA GLU A 193 -4.59 -12.33 8.27
C GLU A 193 -4.30 -11.93 6.81
N CYS A 194 -3.04 -11.65 6.46
CA CYS A 194 -2.65 -11.34 5.08
C CYS A 194 -2.90 -12.50 4.11
N LEU A 195 -2.59 -13.72 4.53
CA LEU A 195 -2.83 -14.92 3.72
C LEU A 195 -4.33 -15.23 3.58
N ALA A 196 -5.14 -14.94 4.60
CA ALA A 196 -6.60 -15.03 4.51
C ALA A 196 -7.17 -13.99 3.52
N TYR A 197 -6.69 -12.74 3.57
CA TYR A 197 -7.05 -11.70 2.60
C TYR A 197 -6.64 -12.09 1.17
N ALA A 198 -5.41 -12.59 0.98
CA ALA A 198 -4.92 -13.04 -0.32
C ALA A 198 -5.73 -14.20 -0.89
N ALA A 199 -6.17 -15.14 -0.04
CA ALA A 199 -7.04 -16.24 -0.44
C ALA A 199 -8.43 -15.74 -0.87
N ALA A 200 -9.04 -14.85 -0.09
CA ALA A 200 -10.39 -14.32 -0.34
C ALA A 200 -10.44 -13.37 -1.56
N GLU A 201 -9.58 -12.36 -1.60
CA GLU A 201 -9.68 -11.25 -2.56
C GLU A 201 -8.86 -11.45 -3.83
N LEU A 202 -7.81 -12.28 -3.78
CA LEU A 202 -6.88 -12.49 -4.88
C LEU A 202 -6.88 -13.94 -5.41
N GLY A 203 -7.62 -14.85 -4.77
CA GLY A 203 -7.64 -16.28 -5.12
C GLY A 203 -6.32 -17.01 -4.82
N MET A 204 -5.43 -16.40 -4.02
CA MET A 204 -4.16 -17.00 -3.63
C MET A 204 -4.34 -17.92 -2.42
N ALA A 205 -4.89 -19.10 -2.66
CA ALA A 205 -5.03 -20.15 -1.64
C ALA A 205 -3.66 -20.47 -1.01
N ALA A 206 -3.51 -20.14 0.28
CA ALA A 206 -2.29 -20.39 1.03
C ALA A 206 -2.07 -21.90 1.21
N ARG A 207 -0.81 -22.33 1.04
CA ARG A 207 -0.31 -23.62 1.52
C ARG A 207 0.48 -23.35 2.79
N LEU A 208 -0.23 -23.42 3.91
CA LEU A 208 0.32 -23.49 5.27
C LEU A 208 0.62 -24.95 5.61
#